data_AF-E8R8M2-F1
#
_entry.id   AF-E8R8M2-F1
#
_cell.length_a   1.000
_cell.length_b   1.000
_cell.length_c   1.000
_cell.angle_alpha   90.00
_cell.angle_beta   90.00
_cell.angle_gamma   90.00
#
_symmetry.space_group_name_H-M   'P 1'
#
loop_
_entity.id
_entity.type
_entity.pdbx_description
1 polymer ?
#
loop_
_entity_poly.entity_id
_entity_poly.type
_entity_poly.pdbx_seq_one_letter_code
_entity_poly.pdbx_strand_id
1 'polypeptide(L)'
;MAWKIWKSDAERFEEEYGKALNERNKGNLDGAVEHFNKAAEIASASGDQGLKAKGALAAAMASIYSLVKSPSEAALKQAMASLRSLNPEAELDLALPYRVKAGELYRELEALSAYLTLPRIDIGKLRGMKPGELDELSKRYEEAAGILLQYGRDKFLLEDLLKLDTPQKTALRLLALSRLMKAVLAEREDPGRAVELYTEAVGYLSSIADQRYSATASKWLEKAGKSTKCWICGRDMQGEDVHFVYLPATITPYIAKRYGEEAPNMLVESGGGQYIAVCTACYTAMYNLGDAISRHYYELAMKALEDAVRRLQMEIDALRNECRARWVAGAGRPR
;
A
#
# COMPACT_ATOMS: atom_id res chain seq x y z
N MET A 1 -0.96 -10.59 -59.06
CA MET A 1 -1.72 -10.46 -57.80
C MET A 1 -3.07 -11.20 -57.91
N ALA A 2 -3.09 -12.53 -57.95
CA ALA A 2 -4.33 -13.30 -58.16
C ALA A 2 -4.40 -14.67 -57.43
N TRP A 3 -3.61 -14.88 -56.37
CA TRP A 3 -3.51 -16.19 -55.68
C TRP A 3 -4.15 -16.20 -54.28
N LYS A 4 -4.59 -15.05 -53.75
CA LYS A 4 -5.15 -14.95 -52.38
C LYS A 4 -6.66 -15.29 -52.27
N ILE A 5 -7.34 -15.59 -53.37
CA ILE A 5 -8.81 -15.79 -53.40
C ILE A 5 -9.22 -17.28 -53.26
N TRP A 6 -8.28 -18.23 -53.32
CA TRP A 6 -8.57 -19.67 -53.37
C TRP A 6 -8.25 -20.48 -52.10
N LYS A 7 -7.81 -19.84 -51.02
CA LYS A 7 -7.52 -20.58 -49.77
C LYS A 7 -8.81 -20.86 -49.01
N SER A 8 -8.99 -22.11 -48.60
CA SER A 8 -10.09 -22.49 -47.71
C SER A 8 -9.99 -21.77 -46.35
N ASP A 9 -11.10 -21.63 -45.63
CA ASP A 9 -11.08 -21.04 -44.28
C ASP A 9 -10.12 -21.81 -43.36
N ALA A 10 -10.05 -23.13 -43.49
CA ALA A 10 -9.12 -23.97 -42.75
C ALA A 10 -7.65 -23.65 -43.07
N GLU A 11 -7.28 -23.48 -44.34
CA GLU A 11 -5.92 -23.09 -44.71
C GLU A 11 -5.55 -21.69 -44.20
N ARG A 12 -6.49 -20.74 -44.27
CA ARG A 12 -6.28 -19.38 -43.76
C ARG A 12 -6.14 -19.38 -42.24
N PHE A 13 -6.93 -20.20 -41.54
CA PHE A 13 -6.82 -20.41 -40.10
C PHE A 13 -5.44 -20.95 -39.74
N GLU A 14 -5.00 -22.06 -40.36
CA GLU A 14 -3.72 -22.70 -40.03
C GLU A 14 -2.53 -21.77 -40.36
N GLU A 15 -2.63 -20.94 -41.40
CA GLU A 15 -1.60 -19.92 -41.70
C GLU A 15 -1.49 -18.87 -40.60
N GLU A 16 -2.61 -18.28 -40.16
CA GLU A 16 -2.60 -17.27 -39.09
C GLU A 16 -2.25 -17.88 -37.73
N TYR A 17 -2.74 -19.08 -37.42
CA TYR A 17 -2.41 -19.81 -36.21
C TYR A 17 -0.91 -20.16 -36.16
N GLY A 18 -0.33 -20.61 -37.28
CA GLY A 18 1.10 -20.86 -37.41
C GLY A 18 1.96 -19.61 -37.24
N LYS A 19 1.53 -18.47 -37.81
CA LYS A 19 2.18 -17.16 -37.57
C LYS A 19 2.14 -16.78 -36.09
N ALA A 20 1.00 -16.98 -35.43
CA ALA A 20 0.85 -16.68 -34.01
C ALA A 20 1.83 -17.49 -33.13
N LEU A 21 1.97 -18.80 -33.40
CA LEU A 21 2.94 -19.64 -32.71
C LEU A 21 4.39 -19.22 -32.99
N ASN A 22 4.71 -18.80 -34.22
CA ASN A 22 6.03 -18.32 -34.57
C ASN A 22 6.38 -17.02 -33.82
N GLU A 23 5.46 -16.05 -33.78
CA GLU A 23 5.65 -14.79 -33.05
C GLU A 23 5.77 -15.05 -31.54
N ARG A 24 4.94 -15.95 -30.98
CA ARG A 24 5.06 -16.42 -29.59
C ARG A 24 6.48 -16.95 -29.31
N ASN A 25 6.99 -17.83 -30.16
CA ASN A 25 8.31 -18.46 -29.97
C ASN A 25 9.46 -17.45 -30.04
N LYS A 26 9.29 -16.35 -30.78
CA LYS A 26 10.24 -15.21 -30.80
C LYS A 26 10.11 -14.29 -29.58
N GLY A 27 9.13 -14.52 -28.70
CA GLY A 27 8.78 -13.64 -27.59
C GLY A 27 7.97 -12.40 -27.99
N ASN A 28 7.54 -12.29 -29.25
CA ASN A 28 6.69 -11.19 -29.71
C ASN A 28 5.22 -11.49 -29.38
N LEU A 29 4.83 -11.21 -28.13
CA LEU A 29 3.46 -11.46 -27.66
C LEU A 29 2.42 -10.59 -28.39
N ASP A 30 2.78 -9.40 -28.85
CA ASP A 30 1.86 -8.55 -29.62
C ASP A 30 1.49 -9.15 -30.96
N GLY A 31 2.51 -9.59 -31.72
CA GLY A 31 2.29 -10.32 -32.97
C GLY A 31 1.53 -11.62 -32.74
N ALA A 32 1.83 -12.34 -31.66
CA ALA A 32 1.11 -13.56 -31.31
C ALA A 32 -0.38 -13.31 -31.06
N VAL A 33 -0.72 -12.30 -30.22
CA VAL A 33 -2.11 -11.93 -29.92
C VAL A 33 -2.85 -11.49 -31.18
N GLU A 34 -2.22 -10.66 -32.03
CA GLU A 34 -2.81 -10.21 -33.29
C GLU A 34 -3.16 -11.38 -34.20
N HIS A 35 -2.23 -12.31 -34.41
CA HIS A 35 -2.43 -13.46 -35.28
C HIS A 35 -3.39 -14.50 -34.70
N PHE A 36 -3.40 -14.72 -33.38
CA PHE A 36 -4.42 -15.58 -32.74
C PHE A 36 -5.83 -14.99 -32.88
N ASN A 37 -5.99 -13.68 -32.72
CA ASN A 37 -7.28 -13.01 -32.94
C ASN A 37 -7.75 -13.16 -34.39
N LYS A 38 -6.86 -12.95 -35.38
CA LYS A 38 -7.18 -13.16 -36.80
C LYS A 38 -7.59 -14.61 -37.09
N ALA A 39 -6.89 -15.58 -36.51
CA ALA A 39 -7.27 -17.00 -36.63
C ALA A 39 -8.66 -17.26 -36.04
N ALA A 40 -8.94 -16.72 -34.84
CA ALA A 40 -10.25 -16.84 -34.21
C ALA A 40 -11.38 -16.20 -35.05
N GLU A 41 -11.14 -15.02 -35.64
CA GLU A 41 -12.09 -14.35 -36.53
C GLU A 41 -12.42 -15.20 -37.76
N ILE A 42 -11.40 -15.73 -38.45
CA ILE A 42 -11.57 -16.61 -39.62
C ILE A 42 -12.43 -17.83 -39.25
N ALA A 43 -12.10 -18.50 -38.14
CA ALA A 43 -12.83 -19.67 -37.67
C ALA A 43 -14.28 -19.34 -37.29
N SER A 44 -14.53 -18.19 -36.66
CA SER A 44 -15.87 -17.75 -36.25
C SER A 44 -16.81 -17.51 -37.44
N ALA A 45 -16.26 -16.99 -38.55
CA ALA A 45 -16.98 -16.69 -39.78
C ALA A 45 -17.26 -17.94 -40.65
N SER A 46 -16.57 -19.05 -40.36
CA SER A 46 -16.72 -20.28 -41.14
C SER A 46 -18.02 -21.02 -40.85
N GLY A 47 -18.50 -21.81 -41.81
CA GLY A 47 -19.63 -22.73 -41.62
C GLY A 47 -19.27 -24.01 -40.85
N ASP A 48 -17.98 -24.32 -40.73
CA ASP A 48 -17.47 -25.56 -40.14
C ASP A 48 -17.42 -25.49 -38.60
N GLN A 49 -18.18 -26.35 -37.93
CA GLN A 49 -18.22 -26.44 -36.47
C GLN A 49 -16.88 -26.91 -35.85
N GLY A 50 -16.14 -27.78 -36.55
CA GLY A 50 -14.81 -28.20 -36.10
C GLY A 50 -13.81 -27.05 -36.15
N LEU A 51 -13.91 -26.20 -37.17
CA LEU A 51 -13.07 -25.01 -37.28
C LEU A 51 -13.43 -23.97 -36.21
N LYS A 52 -14.72 -23.77 -35.90
CA LYS A 52 -15.17 -22.89 -34.80
C LYS A 52 -14.58 -23.30 -33.45
N ALA A 53 -14.50 -24.60 -33.15
CA ALA A 53 -13.88 -25.08 -31.92
C ALA A 53 -12.37 -24.74 -31.86
N LYS A 54 -11.65 -24.86 -32.98
CA LYS A 54 -10.25 -24.39 -33.08
C LYS A 54 -10.13 -22.87 -32.92
N GLY A 55 -11.09 -22.12 -33.45
CA GLY A 55 -11.21 -20.67 -33.28
C GLY A 55 -11.35 -20.24 -31.83
N ALA A 56 -12.17 -20.95 -31.05
CA ALA A 56 -12.32 -20.69 -29.62
C ALA A 56 -11.00 -20.90 -28.87
N LEU A 57 -10.22 -21.93 -29.23
CA LEU A 57 -8.90 -22.18 -28.66
C LEU A 57 -7.92 -21.05 -29.01
N ALA A 58 -7.92 -20.58 -30.26
CA ALA A 58 -7.12 -19.42 -30.67
C ALA A 58 -7.50 -18.16 -29.87
N ALA A 59 -8.80 -17.90 -29.66
CA ALA A 59 -9.27 -16.78 -28.85
C ALA A 59 -8.82 -16.89 -27.39
N ALA A 60 -8.87 -18.09 -26.79
CA ALA A 60 -8.36 -18.30 -25.43
C ALA A 60 -6.85 -18.04 -25.33
N MET A 61 -6.06 -18.51 -26.31
CA MET A 61 -4.63 -18.21 -26.37
C MET A 61 -4.34 -16.71 -26.48
N ALA A 62 -5.08 -15.99 -27.34
CA ALA A 62 -4.96 -14.53 -27.46
C ALA A 62 -5.24 -13.82 -26.12
N SER A 63 -6.32 -14.20 -25.44
CA SER A 63 -6.68 -13.61 -24.14
C SER A 63 -5.64 -13.91 -23.06
N ILE A 64 -5.07 -15.12 -23.02
CA ILE A 64 -4.01 -15.49 -22.06
C ILE A 64 -2.73 -14.70 -22.32
N TYR A 65 -2.27 -14.59 -23.57
CA TYR A 65 -1.06 -13.80 -23.87
C TYR A 65 -1.27 -12.30 -23.65
N SER A 66 -2.48 -11.80 -23.86
CA SER A 66 -2.85 -10.42 -23.49
C SER A 66 -2.73 -10.21 -21.97
N LEU A 67 -3.23 -11.16 -21.17
CA LEU A 67 -3.09 -11.15 -19.72
C LEU A 67 -1.61 -11.20 -19.29
N VAL A 68 -0.79 -12.03 -19.93
CA VAL A 68 0.65 -12.12 -19.66
C VAL A 68 1.37 -10.80 -19.96
N LYS A 69 1.02 -10.16 -21.08
CA LYS A 69 1.61 -8.88 -21.49
C LYS A 69 1.24 -7.76 -20.51
N SER A 70 -0.05 -7.65 -20.18
CA SER A 70 -0.58 -6.54 -19.39
C SER A 70 -1.59 -7.05 -18.35
N PRO A 71 -1.10 -7.53 -17.20
CA PRO A 71 -1.96 -8.05 -16.14
C PRO A 71 -2.93 -6.97 -15.65
N SER A 72 -4.22 -7.19 -15.90
CA SER A 72 -5.30 -6.29 -15.48
C SER A 72 -6.56 -7.09 -15.20
N GLU A 73 -7.46 -6.52 -14.40
CA GLU A 73 -8.76 -7.15 -14.10
C GLU A 73 -9.57 -7.41 -15.40
N ALA A 74 -9.52 -6.48 -16.36
CA ALA A 74 -10.18 -6.65 -17.64
C ALA A 74 -9.60 -7.81 -18.45
N ALA A 75 -8.27 -7.89 -18.57
CA ALA A 75 -7.60 -9.00 -19.26
C ALA A 75 -7.88 -10.35 -18.59
N LEU A 76 -7.93 -10.38 -17.25
CA LEU A 76 -8.22 -11.58 -16.49
C LEU A 76 -9.65 -12.07 -16.74
N LYS A 77 -10.65 -11.16 -16.67
CA LYS A 77 -12.05 -11.48 -16.98
C LYS A 77 -12.20 -11.99 -18.40
N GLN A 78 -11.49 -11.38 -19.36
CA GLN A 78 -11.51 -11.81 -20.75
C GLN A 78 -10.92 -13.23 -20.91
N ALA A 79 -9.76 -13.51 -20.31
CA ALA A 79 -9.15 -14.83 -20.34
C ALA A 79 -10.03 -15.91 -19.70
N MET A 80 -10.63 -15.62 -18.55
CA MET A 80 -11.58 -16.51 -17.89
C MET A 80 -12.81 -16.80 -18.77
N ALA A 81 -13.38 -15.77 -19.40
CA ALA A 81 -14.52 -15.93 -20.29
C ALA A 81 -14.18 -16.79 -21.52
N SER A 82 -13.00 -16.58 -22.12
CA SER A 82 -12.52 -17.39 -23.24
C SER A 82 -12.24 -18.85 -22.84
N LEU A 83 -11.74 -19.10 -21.63
CA LEU A 83 -11.51 -20.47 -21.14
C LEU A 83 -12.83 -21.20 -20.82
N ARG A 84 -13.82 -20.48 -20.30
CA ARG A 84 -15.14 -21.04 -19.95
C ARG A 84 -15.92 -21.50 -21.19
N SER A 85 -15.65 -20.95 -22.37
CA SER A 85 -16.27 -21.39 -23.63
C SER A 85 -15.64 -22.66 -24.22
N LEU A 86 -14.51 -23.12 -23.67
CA LEU A 86 -13.84 -24.35 -24.11
C LEU A 86 -14.35 -25.57 -23.34
N ASN A 87 -14.10 -26.75 -23.92
CA ASN A 87 -14.14 -28.00 -23.17
C ASN A 87 -13.07 -27.94 -22.05
N PRO A 88 -13.41 -28.22 -20.78
CA PRO A 88 -12.44 -28.23 -19.68
C PRO A 88 -11.20 -29.11 -19.91
N GLU A 89 -11.36 -30.19 -20.69
CA GLU A 89 -10.28 -31.12 -21.04
C GLU A 89 -9.47 -30.68 -22.28
N ALA A 90 -9.83 -29.57 -22.93
CA ALA A 90 -9.07 -29.03 -24.05
C ALA A 90 -7.67 -28.61 -23.58
N GLU A 91 -6.65 -29.05 -24.32
CA GLU A 91 -5.26 -28.76 -24.03
C GLU A 91 -4.82 -27.47 -24.73
N LEU A 92 -4.13 -26.60 -23.99
CA LEU A 92 -3.48 -25.40 -24.49
C LEU A 92 -1.96 -25.59 -24.51
N ASP A 93 -1.33 -25.23 -25.64
CA ASP A 93 0.12 -25.09 -25.75
C ASP A 93 0.53 -23.63 -25.46
N LEU A 94 0.84 -23.38 -24.19
CA LEU A 94 1.26 -22.06 -23.70
C LEU A 94 2.78 -21.85 -23.76
N ALA A 95 3.50 -22.62 -24.59
CA ALA A 95 4.97 -22.68 -24.59
C ALA A 95 5.56 -23.06 -23.22
N LEU A 96 4.80 -23.82 -22.45
CA LEU A 96 5.27 -24.46 -21.22
C LEU A 96 5.80 -25.86 -21.54
N PRO A 97 6.63 -26.47 -20.68
CA PRO A 97 7.13 -27.84 -20.87
C PRO A 97 6.03 -28.91 -20.93
N TYR A 98 4.80 -28.54 -20.58
CA TYR A 98 3.62 -29.39 -20.55
C TYR A 98 2.43 -28.64 -21.13
N ARG A 99 1.43 -29.39 -21.58
CA ARG A 99 0.14 -28.83 -22.00
C ARG A 99 -0.77 -28.62 -20.80
N VAL A 100 -1.52 -27.53 -20.84
CA VAL A 100 -2.41 -27.14 -19.73
C VAL A 100 -3.85 -27.36 -20.14
N LYS A 101 -4.64 -28.01 -19.29
CA LYS A 101 -6.08 -28.16 -19.52
C LYS A 101 -6.81 -26.84 -19.26
N ALA A 102 -7.77 -26.51 -20.12
CA ALA A 102 -8.55 -25.28 -20.01
C ALA A 102 -9.25 -25.14 -18.65
N GLY A 103 -9.79 -26.25 -18.12
CA GLY A 103 -10.47 -26.26 -16.82
C GLY A 103 -9.53 -26.01 -15.64
N GLU A 104 -8.30 -26.52 -15.69
CA GLU A 104 -7.30 -26.26 -14.65
C GLU A 104 -6.82 -24.82 -14.69
N LEU A 105 -6.58 -24.29 -15.89
CA LEU A 105 -6.18 -22.92 -16.07
C LEU A 105 -7.27 -21.94 -15.64
N TYR A 106 -8.54 -22.25 -15.93
CA TYR A 106 -9.67 -21.45 -15.48
C TYR A 106 -9.72 -21.35 -13.94
N ARG A 107 -9.55 -22.48 -13.22
CA ARG A 107 -9.49 -22.49 -11.74
C ARG A 107 -8.32 -21.67 -11.22
N GLU A 108 -7.16 -21.71 -11.89
CA GLU A 108 -6.04 -20.86 -11.54
C GLU A 108 -6.36 -19.38 -11.71
N LEU A 109 -6.96 -18.98 -12.83
CA LEU A 109 -7.33 -17.59 -13.06
C LEU A 109 -8.39 -17.11 -12.05
N GLU A 110 -9.30 -17.98 -11.61
CA GLU A 110 -10.22 -17.69 -10.50
C GLU A 110 -9.44 -17.39 -9.21
N ALA A 111 -8.47 -18.23 -8.85
CA ALA A 111 -7.63 -18.01 -7.67
C ALA A 111 -6.79 -16.72 -7.78
N LEU A 112 -6.19 -16.46 -8.96
CA LEU A 112 -5.45 -15.23 -9.23
C LEU A 112 -6.33 -13.99 -9.23
N SER A 113 -7.62 -14.11 -9.58
CA SER A 113 -8.55 -12.97 -9.56
C SER A 113 -8.75 -12.41 -8.16
N ALA A 114 -8.80 -13.30 -7.16
CA ALA A 114 -8.92 -12.89 -5.76
C ALA A 114 -7.70 -12.06 -5.32
N TYR A 115 -6.52 -12.31 -5.89
CA TYR A 115 -5.29 -11.57 -5.60
C TYR A 115 -5.14 -10.29 -6.44
N LEU A 116 -5.29 -10.39 -7.76
CA LEU A 116 -5.00 -9.29 -8.68
C LEU A 116 -6.00 -8.13 -8.59
N THR A 117 -7.18 -8.36 -8.04
CA THR A 117 -8.20 -7.33 -7.80
C THR A 117 -8.05 -6.61 -6.46
N LEU A 118 -7.10 -7.02 -5.62
CA LEU A 118 -6.82 -6.34 -4.36
C LEU A 118 -6.11 -5.01 -4.62
N PRO A 119 -6.50 -3.93 -3.91
CA PRO A 119 -5.80 -2.67 -4.00
C PRO A 119 -4.39 -2.83 -3.41
N ARG A 120 -3.39 -2.27 -4.09
CA ARG A 120 -2.03 -2.23 -3.57
C ARG A 120 -1.97 -1.33 -2.34
N ILE A 121 -1.34 -1.83 -1.28
CA ILE A 121 -1.20 -1.14 -0.01
C ILE A 121 0.24 -0.76 0.26
N ASP A 122 0.40 0.46 0.76
CA ASP A 122 1.60 0.93 1.41
C ASP A 122 1.42 0.76 2.91
N ILE A 123 2.17 -0.19 3.49
CA ILE A 123 2.06 -0.49 4.91
C ILE A 123 2.36 0.74 5.78
N GLY A 124 3.20 1.68 5.33
CA GLY A 124 3.51 2.90 6.08
C GLY A 124 2.30 3.82 6.28
N LYS A 125 1.25 3.65 5.48
CA LYS A 125 0.04 4.49 5.50
C LYS A 125 -1.13 3.87 6.26
N LEU A 126 -1.03 2.62 6.72
CA LEU A 126 -2.17 1.92 7.35
C LEU A 126 -2.69 2.65 8.59
N ARG A 127 -1.79 3.19 9.44
CA ARG A 127 -2.17 3.97 10.63
C ARG A 127 -2.91 5.29 10.33
N GLY A 128 -2.88 5.76 9.08
CA GLY A 128 -3.62 6.93 8.62
C GLY A 128 -4.95 6.62 7.94
N MET A 129 -5.28 5.34 7.75
CA MET A 129 -6.55 4.92 7.13
C MET A 129 -7.71 4.99 8.11
N LYS A 130 -8.93 5.13 7.59
CA LYS A 130 -10.13 5.11 8.43
C LYS A 130 -10.39 3.68 8.95
N PRO A 131 -10.87 3.51 10.20
CA PRO A 131 -11.12 2.18 10.75
C PRO A 131 -12.01 1.28 9.89
N GLY A 132 -13.12 1.82 9.35
CA GLY A 132 -14.03 1.03 8.50
C GLY A 132 -13.41 0.60 7.16
N GLU A 133 -12.56 1.44 6.55
CA GLU A 133 -11.83 1.09 5.32
C GLU A 133 -10.81 -0.01 5.59
N LEU A 134 -10.13 0.07 6.75
CA LEU A 134 -9.11 -0.89 7.16
C LEU A 134 -9.71 -2.25 7.53
N ASP A 135 -10.85 -2.28 8.22
CA ASP A 135 -11.57 -3.51 8.55
C ASP A 135 -12.03 -4.25 7.29
N GLU A 136 -12.70 -3.55 6.39
CA GLU A 136 -13.17 -4.11 5.12
C GLU A 136 -12.01 -4.64 4.27
N LEU A 137 -10.92 -3.87 4.19
CA LEU A 137 -9.74 -4.28 3.44
C LEU A 137 -9.07 -5.53 4.05
N SER A 138 -9.02 -5.61 5.39
CA SER A 138 -8.44 -6.76 6.08
C SER A 138 -9.19 -8.06 5.79
N LYS A 139 -10.52 -8.00 5.68
CA LYS A 139 -11.38 -9.14 5.33
C LYS A 139 -11.14 -9.60 3.89
N ARG A 140 -11.11 -8.66 2.93
CA ARG A 140 -10.82 -8.97 1.53
C ARG A 140 -9.46 -9.64 1.33
N TYR A 141 -8.44 -9.19 2.06
CA TYR A 141 -7.11 -9.81 2.03
C TYR A 141 -7.12 -11.23 2.63
N GLU A 142 -7.85 -11.44 3.72
CA GLU A 142 -8.00 -12.76 4.35
C GLU A 142 -8.78 -13.74 3.48
N GLU A 143 -9.87 -13.29 2.85
CA GLU A 143 -10.67 -14.08 1.90
C GLU A 143 -9.84 -14.50 0.69
N ALA A 144 -9.09 -13.57 0.09
CA ALA A 144 -8.21 -13.87 -1.03
C ALA A 144 -7.10 -14.86 -0.66
N ALA A 145 -6.53 -14.73 0.54
CA ALA A 145 -5.58 -15.70 1.05
C ALA A 145 -6.21 -17.09 1.23
N GLY A 146 -7.44 -17.16 1.74
CA GLY A 146 -8.19 -18.40 1.88
C GLY A 146 -8.41 -19.10 0.55
N ILE A 147 -8.78 -18.36 -0.50
CA ILE A 147 -8.94 -18.88 -1.86
C ILE A 147 -7.62 -19.46 -2.38
N LEU A 148 -6.51 -18.75 -2.19
CA LEU A 148 -5.18 -19.21 -2.61
C LEU A 148 -4.70 -20.45 -1.85
N LEU A 149 -5.02 -20.59 -0.56
CA LEU A 149 -4.72 -21.79 0.21
C LEU A 149 -5.57 -22.99 -0.24
N GLN A 150 -6.84 -22.75 -0.58
CA GLN A 150 -7.75 -23.78 -1.10
C GLN A 150 -7.40 -24.22 -2.54
N TYR A 151 -6.67 -23.40 -3.30
CA TYR A 151 -6.17 -23.79 -4.63
C TYR A 151 -5.34 -25.07 -4.58
N GLY A 152 -4.62 -25.30 -3.47
CA GLY A 152 -4.01 -26.59 -3.13
C GLY A 152 -2.84 -27.03 -4.01
N ARG A 153 -2.35 -26.16 -4.90
CA ARG A 153 -1.14 -26.41 -5.70
C ARG A 153 0.06 -25.66 -5.16
N ASP A 154 1.22 -26.30 -5.27
CA ASP A 154 2.50 -25.72 -4.86
C ASP A 154 2.95 -24.57 -5.78
N LYS A 155 2.53 -24.60 -7.06
CA LYS A 155 2.89 -23.63 -8.09
C LYS A 155 1.70 -23.23 -8.94
N PHE A 156 1.77 -22.01 -9.46
CA PHE A 156 0.86 -21.60 -10.53
C PHE A 156 1.31 -22.22 -11.87
N LEU A 157 0.37 -22.61 -12.72
CA LEU A 157 0.56 -23.03 -14.10
C LEU A 157 1.20 -21.92 -14.93
N LEU A 158 0.82 -20.66 -14.68
CA LEU A 158 1.35 -19.48 -15.33
C LEU A 158 2.47 -18.79 -14.51
N GLU A 159 3.07 -19.47 -13.52
CA GLU A 159 4.07 -18.88 -12.61
C GLU A 159 5.20 -18.16 -13.36
N ASP A 160 5.82 -18.84 -14.33
CA ASP A 160 6.94 -18.30 -15.12
C ASP A 160 6.51 -17.17 -16.06
N LEU A 161 5.33 -17.31 -16.67
CA LEU A 161 4.80 -16.35 -17.64
C LEU A 161 4.42 -15.03 -16.96
N LEU A 162 3.79 -15.09 -15.79
CA LEU A 162 3.33 -13.94 -15.02
C LEU A 162 4.34 -13.47 -13.96
N LYS A 163 5.48 -14.17 -13.82
CA LYS A 163 6.52 -13.91 -12.81
C LYS A 163 5.95 -13.85 -11.39
N LEU A 164 5.14 -14.85 -11.07
CA LEU A 164 4.42 -14.93 -9.80
C LEU A 164 5.27 -15.61 -8.73
N ASP A 165 5.03 -15.24 -7.47
CA ASP A 165 5.40 -16.10 -6.34
C ASP A 165 4.43 -17.30 -6.29
N THR A 166 4.80 -18.36 -5.56
CA THR A 166 3.93 -19.52 -5.35
C THR A 166 2.59 -19.12 -4.71
N PRO A 167 1.51 -19.91 -4.91
CA PRO A 167 0.21 -19.64 -4.29
C PRO A 167 0.30 -19.53 -2.77
N GLN A 168 1.01 -20.46 -2.12
CA GLN A 168 1.19 -20.47 -0.68
C GLN A 168 1.96 -19.23 -0.19
N LYS A 169 3.05 -18.85 -0.86
CA LYS A 169 3.82 -17.66 -0.50
C LYS A 169 2.98 -16.38 -0.63
N THR A 170 2.19 -16.29 -1.69
CA THR A 170 1.27 -15.16 -1.91
C THR A 170 0.19 -15.13 -0.84
N ALA A 171 -0.42 -16.27 -0.51
CA ALA A 171 -1.44 -16.36 0.53
C ALA A 171 -0.92 -15.93 1.91
N LEU A 172 0.24 -16.43 2.33
CA LEU A 172 0.85 -16.08 3.62
C LEU A 172 1.18 -14.59 3.72
N ARG A 173 1.63 -13.98 2.62
CA ARG A 173 1.81 -12.53 2.54
C ARG A 173 0.49 -11.77 2.72
N LEU A 174 -0.59 -12.22 2.08
CA LEU A 174 -1.91 -11.60 2.24
C LEU A 174 -2.44 -11.74 3.66
N LEU A 175 -2.26 -12.90 4.30
CA LEU A 175 -2.60 -13.10 5.71
C LEU A 175 -1.81 -12.16 6.62
N ALA A 176 -0.50 -12.02 6.38
CA ALA A 176 0.31 -11.08 7.13
C ALA A 176 -0.23 -9.64 7.04
N LEU A 177 -0.53 -9.19 5.82
CA LEU A 177 -1.08 -7.84 5.59
C LEU A 177 -2.45 -7.66 6.25
N SER A 178 -3.34 -8.66 6.17
CA SER A 178 -4.61 -8.66 6.89
C SER A 178 -4.41 -8.53 8.40
N ARG A 179 -3.47 -9.28 8.98
CA ARG A 179 -3.15 -9.22 10.42
C ARG A 179 -2.55 -7.88 10.83
N LEU A 180 -1.70 -7.27 10.02
CA LEU A 180 -1.21 -5.91 10.26
C LEU A 180 -2.34 -4.87 10.31
N MET A 181 -3.31 -4.97 9.39
CA MET A 181 -4.48 -4.08 9.39
C MET A 181 -5.33 -4.24 10.64
N LYS A 182 -5.63 -5.48 11.02
CA LYS A 182 -6.38 -5.78 12.25
C LYS A 182 -5.62 -5.33 13.50
N ALA A 183 -4.29 -5.46 13.52
CA ALA A 183 -3.47 -4.99 14.62
C ALA A 183 -3.58 -3.48 14.80
N VAL A 184 -3.48 -2.70 13.71
CA VAL A 184 -3.64 -1.24 13.73
C VAL A 184 -5.02 -0.81 14.25
N LEU A 185 -6.08 -1.58 13.95
CA LEU A 185 -7.41 -1.33 14.53
C LEU A 185 -7.41 -1.56 16.05
N ALA A 186 -6.76 -2.64 16.51
CA ALA A 186 -6.71 -3.00 17.92
C ALA A 186 -5.80 -2.08 18.76
N GLU A 187 -4.78 -1.44 18.16
CA GLU A 187 -3.76 -0.64 18.87
C GLU A 187 -4.34 0.34 19.89
N ARG A 188 -5.50 0.95 19.61
CA ARG A 188 -6.09 1.99 20.47
C ARG A 188 -6.91 1.45 21.63
N GLU A 189 -7.50 0.27 21.50
CA GLU A 189 -8.45 -0.26 22.47
C GLU A 189 -7.85 -1.41 23.28
N ASP A 190 -7.05 -2.24 22.61
CA ASP A 190 -6.43 -3.43 23.19
C ASP A 190 -5.01 -3.61 22.63
N PRO A 191 -4.00 -2.98 23.26
CA PRO A 191 -2.61 -3.12 22.83
C PRO A 191 -2.09 -4.56 23.00
N GLY A 192 -2.67 -5.35 23.91
CA GLY A 192 -2.34 -6.78 24.06
C GLY A 192 -2.76 -7.56 22.82
N ARG A 193 -4.00 -7.38 22.38
CA ARG A 193 -4.51 -7.99 21.13
C ARG A 193 -3.74 -7.50 19.90
N ALA A 194 -3.34 -6.24 19.87
CA ALA A 194 -2.51 -5.71 18.79
C ALA A 194 -1.16 -6.45 18.70
N VAL A 195 -0.50 -6.74 19.83
CA VAL A 195 0.75 -7.52 19.87
C VAL A 195 0.57 -8.94 19.34
N GLU A 196 -0.51 -9.62 19.71
CA GLU A 196 -0.82 -10.95 19.17
C GLU A 196 -0.94 -10.91 17.64
N LEU A 197 -1.72 -9.97 17.11
CA LEU A 197 -1.94 -9.80 15.67
C LEU A 197 -0.64 -9.42 14.93
N TYR A 198 0.18 -8.54 15.52
CA TYR A 198 1.50 -8.23 14.97
C TYR A 198 2.43 -9.44 14.98
N THR A 199 2.39 -10.27 16.03
CA THR A 199 3.17 -11.50 16.13
C THR A 199 2.76 -12.50 15.06
N GLU A 200 1.45 -12.71 14.86
CA GLU A 200 0.93 -13.53 13.75
C GLU A 200 1.43 -13.01 12.40
N ALA A 201 1.34 -11.70 12.16
CA ALA A 201 1.79 -11.08 10.91
C ALA A 201 3.29 -11.31 10.66
N VAL A 202 4.14 -11.08 11.67
CA VAL A 202 5.59 -11.30 11.59
C VAL A 202 5.89 -12.79 11.38
N GLY A 203 5.15 -13.69 12.01
CA GLY A 203 5.27 -15.14 11.82
C GLY A 203 5.03 -15.54 10.36
N TYR A 204 3.95 -15.04 9.76
CA TYR A 204 3.66 -15.26 8.33
C TYR A 204 4.78 -14.71 7.43
N LEU A 205 5.22 -13.47 7.64
CA LEU A 205 6.29 -12.86 6.81
C LEU A 205 7.63 -13.59 6.95
N SER A 206 7.95 -14.07 8.15
CA SER A 206 9.17 -14.83 8.43
C SER A 206 9.15 -16.18 7.72
N SER A 207 8.00 -16.86 7.69
CA SER A 207 7.85 -18.17 7.02
C SER A 207 8.11 -18.12 5.52
N ILE A 208 7.96 -16.95 4.89
CA ILE A 208 8.18 -16.72 3.46
C ILE A 208 9.43 -15.86 3.16
N ALA A 209 10.23 -15.55 4.18
CA ALA A 209 11.40 -14.68 4.09
C ALA A 209 11.13 -13.33 3.37
N ASP A 210 9.96 -12.72 3.60
CA ASP A 210 9.58 -11.49 2.91
C ASP A 210 10.26 -10.26 3.52
N GLN A 211 11.36 -9.83 2.91
CA GLN A 211 12.11 -8.66 3.39
C GLN A 211 11.39 -7.33 3.21
N ARG A 212 10.36 -7.27 2.34
CA ARG A 212 9.71 -6.03 1.94
C ARG A 212 8.90 -5.41 3.08
N TYR A 213 8.28 -6.27 3.89
CA TYR A 213 7.40 -5.84 4.99
C TYR A 213 7.92 -6.21 6.38
N SER A 214 8.84 -7.18 6.48
CA SER A 214 9.30 -7.72 7.78
C SER A 214 9.90 -6.66 8.71
N ALA A 215 10.72 -5.75 8.19
CA ALA A 215 11.37 -4.72 9.02
C ALA A 215 10.35 -3.77 9.67
N THR A 216 9.38 -3.30 8.89
CA THR A 216 8.33 -2.40 9.39
C THR A 216 7.39 -3.12 10.35
N ALA A 217 6.96 -4.34 10.01
CA ALA A 217 6.11 -5.16 10.88
C ALA A 217 6.78 -5.46 12.22
N SER A 218 8.06 -5.81 12.21
CA SER A 218 8.85 -6.08 13.43
C SER A 218 9.01 -4.82 14.28
N LYS A 219 9.26 -3.67 13.66
CA LYS A 219 9.31 -2.38 14.37
C LYS A 219 7.98 -2.03 15.04
N TRP A 220 6.86 -2.30 14.37
CA TRP A 220 5.54 -2.07 14.95
C TRP A 220 5.25 -3.02 16.10
N LEU A 221 5.58 -4.31 15.95
CA LEU A 221 5.50 -5.30 17.03
C LEU A 221 6.33 -4.87 18.25
N GLU A 222 7.57 -4.44 18.04
CA GLU A 222 8.45 -3.98 19.12
C GLU A 222 7.81 -2.83 19.89
N LYS A 223 7.30 -1.82 19.17
CA LYS A 223 6.66 -0.65 19.79
C LYS A 223 5.37 -1.01 20.52
N ALA A 224 4.51 -1.83 19.91
CA ALA A 224 3.28 -2.30 20.52
C ALA A 224 3.55 -3.17 21.78
N GLY A 225 4.64 -3.92 21.77
CA GLY A 225 5.05 -4.79 22.87
C GLY A 225 5.70 -4.08 24.06
N LYS A 226 6.17 -2.84 23.88
CA LYS A 226 6.77 -2.09 24.99
C LYS A 226 5.71 -1.73 26.02
N SER A 227 5.94 -2.18 27.25
CA SER A 227 5.20 -1.79 28.44
C SER A 227 6.07 -0.95 29.37
N THR A 228 5.43 -0.08 30.13
CA THR A 228 6.07 0.79 31.13
C THR A 228 5.02 1.41 32.07
N LYS A 229 5.47 2.28 32.98
CA LYS A 229 4.62 3.15 33.78
C LYS A 229 4.83 4.60 33.42
N CYS A 230 3.79 5.40 33.53
CA CYS A 230 3.88 6.84 33.30
C CYS A 230 4.68 7.49 34.42
N TRP A 231 5.75 8.21 34.07
CA TRP A 231 6.58 8.94 35.02
C TRP A 231 5.80 9.97 35.87
N ILE A 232 4.71 10.50 35.32
CA ILE A 232 3.93 11.56 35.95
C ILE A 232 2.83 11.01 36.85
N CYS A 233 2.04 10.04 36.36
CA CYS A 233 0.85 9.55 37.07
C CYS A 233 0.95 8.12 37.60
N GLY A 234 2.06 7.42 37.32
CA GLY A 234 2.34 6.07 37.81
C GLY A 234 1.51 4.94 37.20
N ARG A 235 0.57 5.24 36.29
CA ARG A 235 -0.27 4.22 35.64
C ARG A 235 0.53 3.36 34.67
N ASP A 236 0.23 2.06 34.66
CA ASP A 236 0.76 1.11 33.69
C ASP A 236 0.23 1.41 32.28
N MET A 237 1.08 1.18 31.29
CA MET A 237 0.80 1.45 29.88
C MET A 237 1.54 0.46 28.98
N GLN A 238 1.03 0.31 27.77
CA GLN A 238 1.64 -0.49 26.73
C GLN A 238 1.45 0.18 25.37
N GLY A 239 2.42 0.09 24.46
CA GLY A 239 2.36 0.63 23.11
C GLY A 239 3.02 2.00 22.97
N GLU A 240 4.33 1.99 22.65
CA GLU A 240 5.11 3.19 22.32
C GLU A 240 4.52 3.88 21.08
N ASP A 241 4.45 5.22 21.10
CA ASP A 241 3.85 6.09 20.09
C ASP A 241 2.31 5.98 19.93
N VAL A 242 1.66 5.12 20.71
CA VAL A 242 0.19 5.00 20.73
C VAL A 242 -0.37 5.47 22.06
N HIS A 243 0.10 4.87 23.16
CA HIS A 243 -0.40 5.16 24.52
C HIS A 243 0.59 5.89 25.39
N PHE A 244 1.86 5.91 25.00
CA PHE A 244 2.90 6.71 25.66
C PHE A 244 3.97 7.18 24.67
N VAL A 245 4.68 8.23 25.08
CA VAL A 245 5.80 8.83 24.34
C VAL A 245 6.95 9.11 25.30
N TYR A 246 8.15 9.31 24.75
CA TYR A 246 9.33 9.69 25.52
C TYR A 246 9.53 11.21 25.47
N LEU A 247 9.65 11.84 26.64
CA LEU A 247 9.94 13.27 26.77
C LEU A 247 11.34 13.49 27.33
N PRO A 248 12.10 14.46 26.82
CA PRO A 248 13.41 14.79 27.38
C PRO A 248 13.25 15.32 28.80
N ALA A 249 14.09 14.85 29.72
CA ALA A 249 14.08 15.26 31.12
C ALA A 249 15.49 15.32 31.70
N THR A 250 15.71 16.25 32.62
CA THR A 250 16.93 16.27 33.44
C THR A 250 16.67 15.47 34.72
N ILE A 251 17.34 14.33 34.87
CA ILE A 251 17.14 13.44 36.01
C ILE A 251 18.40 13.43 36.85
N THR A 252 18.28 13.82 38.12
CA THR A 252 19.42 13.77 39.04
C THR A 252 19.77 12.32 39.37
N PRO A 253 21.04 12.02 39.74
CA PRO A 253 21.46 10.66 40.10
C PRO A 253 20.63 10.03 41.23
N TYR A 254 20.15 10.85 42.18
CA TYR A 254 19.27 10.39 43.25
C TYR A 254 17.93 9.86 42.71
N ILE A 255 17.29 10.60 41.80
CA ILE A 255 16.00 10.22 41.22
C ILE A 255 16.16 8.99 40.31
N ALA A 256 17.19 8.98 39.46
CA ALA A 256 17.46 7.83 38.59
C ALA A 256 17.68 6.55 39.40
N LYS A 257 18.47 6.60 40.48
CA LYS A 257 18.72 5.43 41.33
C LYS A 257 17.49 4.95 42.10
N ARG A 258 16.61 5.87 42.50
CA ARG A 258 15.45 5.54 43.33
C ARG A 258 14.23 5.08 42.53
N TYR A 259 14.02 5.65 41.35
CA TYR A 259 12.79 5.49 40.57
C TYR A 259 13.02 4.93 39.16
N GLY A 260 14.25 4.94 38.66
CA GLY A 260 14.54 4.59 37.27
C GLY A 260 14.29 3.13 36.89
N GLU A 261 14.23 2.24 37.88
CA GLU A 261 13.99 0.80 37.70
C GLU A 261 12.57 0.36 38.12
N GLU A 262 11.67 1.30 38.44
CA GLU A 262 10.29 0.96 38.87
C GLU A 262 9.45 0.25 37.81
N ALA A 263 9.76 0.48 36.53
CA ALA A 263 9.16 -0.23 35.41
C ALA A 263 10.15 -0.30 34.23
N PRO A 264 10.06 -1.35 33.39
CA PRO A 264 10.85 -1.41 32.16
C PRO A 264 10.54 -0.20 31.28
N ASN A 265 11.53 0.25 30.51
CA ASN A 265 11.38 1.34 29.55
C ASN A 265 10.90 2.68 30.14
N MET A 266 10.89 2.85 31.47
CA MET A 266 10.43 4.09 32.10
C MET A 266 11.43 5.23 31.87
N LEU A 267 12.72 4.90 31.90
CA LEU A 267 13.83 5.77 31.54
C LEU A 267 14.57 5.20 30.35
N VAL A 268 14.86 6.05 29.36
CA VAL A 268 15.67 5.68 28.21
C VAL A 268 16.72 6.76 27.94
N GLU A 269 17.92 6.33 27.54
CA GLU A 269 18.98 7.21 27.08
C GLU A 269 19.05 7.18 25.56
N SER A 270 18.98 8.34 24.93
CA SER A 270 19.04 8.47 23.47
C SER A 270 19.67 9.79 23.09
N GLY A 271 20.53 9.81 22.06
CA GLY A 271 21.12 11.06 21.54
C GLY A 271 21.91 11.90 22.56
N GLY A 272 22.43 11.29 23.63
CA GLY A 272 23.16 11.99 24.70
C GLY A 272 22.27 12.67 25.75
N GLY A 273 20.96 12.45 25.72
CA GLY A 273 20.00 12.95 26.71
C GLY A 273 19.21 11.83 27.40
N GLN A 274 18.63 12.15 28.55
CA GLN A 274 17.73 11.28 29.30
C GLN A 274 16.28 11.59 28.96
N TYR A 275 15.48 10.54 28.82
CA TYR A 275 14.06 10.65 28.50
C TYR A 275 13.22 9.82 29.48
N ILE A 276 12.03 10.34 29.77
CA ILE A 276 11.02 9.70 30.61
C ILE A 276 9.83 9.23 29.76
N ALA A 277 9.27 8.08 30.08
CA ALA A 277 8.02 7.62 29.49
C ALA A 277 6.82 8.37 30.09
N VAL A 278 5.95 8.93 29.25
CA VAL A 278 4.78 9.70 29.66
C VAL A 278 3.55 9.25 28.89
N CYS A 279 2.45 8.99 29.59
CA CYS A 279 1.18 8.61 28.97
C CYS A 279 0.67 9.72 28.05
N THR A 280 0.01 9.35 26.96
CA THR A 280 -0.56 10.32 26.02
C THR A 280 -1.52 11.29 26.70
N ALA A 281 -2.25 10.86 27.74
CA ALA A 281 -3.12 11.76 28.52
C ALA A 281 -2.32 12.84 29.28
N CYS A 282 -1.26 12.48 30.01
CA CYS A 282 -0.40 13.43 30.72
C CYS A 282 0.35 14.31 29.72
N TYR A 283 0.89 13.73 28.66
CA TYR A 283 1.59 14.45 27.59
C TYR A 283 0.68 15.50 26.95
N THR A 284 -0.51 15.10 26.49
CA THR A 284 -1.45 16.03 25.83
C THR A 284 -1.98 17.09 26.77
N ALA A 285 -2.21 16.77 28.05
CA ALA A 285 -2.59 17.78 29.05
C ALA A 285 -1.50 18.85 29.24
N MET A 286 -0.23 18.43 29.40
CA MET A 286 0.90 19.35 29.53
C MET A 286 1.12 20.16 28.25
N TYR A 287 1.02 19.51 27.09
CA TYR A 287 1.16 20.15 25.79
C TYR A 287 0.10 21.23 25.58
N ASN A 288 -1.18 20.92 25.81
CA ASN A 288 -2.28 21.86 25.62
C ASN A 288 -2.18 23.05 26.59
N LEU A 289 -1.76 22.82 27.84
CA LEU A 289 -1.51 23.91 28.79
C LEU A 289 -0.35 24.80 28.33
N GLY A 290 0.75 24.21 27.88
CA GLY A 290 1.90 24.94 27.34
C GLY A 290 1.55 25.77 26.11
N ASP A 291 0.76 25.21 25.19
CA ASP A 291 0.27 25.90 24.00
C ASP A 291 -0.65 27.07 24.37
N ALA A 292 -1.57 26.89 25.33
CA ALA A 292 -2.45 27.96 25.82
C ALA A 292 -1.66 29.13 26.44
N ILE A 293 -0.67 28.82 27.29
CA ILE A 293 0.21 29.85 27.89
C ILE A 293 1.01 30.58 26.81
N SER A 294 1.57 29.84 25.84
CA SER A 294 2.39 30.40 24.77
C SER A 294 1.59 31.35 23.88
N ARG A 295 0.35 30.97 23.53
CA ARG A 295 -0.57 31.84 22.77
C ARG A 295 -0.88 33.12 23.53
N HIS A 296 -1.16 33.03 24.84
CA HIS A 296 -1.43 34.19 25.66
C HIS A 296 -0.27 35.20 25.65
N TYR A 297 0.96 34.73 25.85
CA TYR A 297 2.13 35.61 25.82
C TYR A 297 2.44 36.15 24.42
N TYR A 298 2.22 35.35 23.37
CA TYR A 298 2.34 35.81 21.99
C TYR A 298 1.38 36.97 21.71
N GLU A 299 0.11 36.85 22.09
CA GLU A 299 -0.89 37.90 21.91
C GLU A 299 -0.53 39.18 22.68
N LEU A 300 -0.06 39.05 23.93
CA LEU A 300 0.42 40.18 24.72
C LEU A 300 1.62 40.89 24.05
N ALA A 301 2.58 40.12 23.54
CA ALA A 301 3.75 40.66 22.84
C ALA A 301 3.35 41.38 21.55
N MET A 302 2.46 40.80 20.76
CA MET A 302 1.96 41.42 19.52
C MET A 302 1.21 42.72 19.80
N LYS A 303 0.37 42.75 20.85
CA LYS A 303 -0.31 43.98 21.26
C LYS A 303 0.67 45.08 21.69
N ALA A 304 1.69 44.72 22.48
CA ALA A 304 2.72 45.67 22.89
C ALA A 304 3.53 46.22 21.70
N LEU A 305 3.80 45.37 20.70
CA LEU A 305 4.43 45.78 19.44
C LEU A 305 3.55 46.73 18.64
N GLU A 306 2.25 46.45 18.50
CA GLU A 306 1.30 47.34 17.83
C GLU A 306 1.20 48.71 18.52
N ASP A 307 1.17 48.74 19.85
CA ASP A 307 1.17 49.98 20.63
C ASP A 307 2.46 50.77 20.43
N ALA A 308 3.60 50.09 20.43
CA ALA A 308 4.90 50.73 20.15
C ALA A 308 4.96 51.30 18.72
N VAL A 309 4.49 50.56 17.73
CA VAL A 309 4.41 51.02 16.33
C VAL A 309 3.50 52.24 16.22
N ARG A 310 2.31 52.22 16.83
CA ARG A 310 1.40 53.37 16.85
C ARG A 310 2.04 54.61 17.46
N ARG A 311 2.73 54.46 18.60
CA ARG A 311 3.44 55.57 19.24
C ARG A 311 4.53 56.15 18.34
N LEU A 312 5.36 55.30 17.75
CA LEU A 312 6.41 55.72 16.82
C LEU A 312 5.83 56.42 15.58
N GLN A 313 4.70 55.94 15.05
CA GLN A 313 4.02 56.59 13.92
C GLN A 313 3.56 58.01 14.28
N MET A 314 2.97 58.19 15.46
CA MET A 314 2.56 59.50 15.96
C MET A 314 3.74 60.46 16.13
N GLU A 315 4.87 59.98 16.68
CA GLU A 315 6.08 60.78 16.81
C GLU A 315 6.67 61.17 15.44
N ILE A 316 6.71 60.23 14.49
CA ILE A 316 7.15 60.51 13.11
C ILE A 316 6.27 61.56 12.45
N ASP A 317 4.95 61.48 12.59
CA ASP A 317 4.03 62.43 11.99
C ASP A 317 4.10 63.81 12.65
N ALA A 318 4.28 63.88 13.97
CA ALA A 318 4.55 65.12 14.68
C ALA A 318 5.83 65.79 14.16
N LEU A 319 6.94 65.05 14.08
CA LEU A 319 8.21 65.55 13.54
C LEU A 319 8.08 66.00 12.08
N ARG A 320 7.36 65.25 11.24
CA ARG A 320 7.10 65.63 9.84
C ARG A 320 6.34 66.94 9.75
N ASN A 321 5.33 67.14 10.60
CA ASN A 321 4.55 68.37 10.64
C ASN A 321 5.39 69.56 11.11
N GLU A 322 6.23 69.39 12.14
CA GLU A 322 7.18 70.42 12.58
C GLU A 322 8.18 70.81 11.49
N CYS A 323 8.77 69.83 10.80
CA CYS A 323 9.68 70.07 9.68
C CYS A 323 8.98 70.84 8.55
N ARG A 324 7.74 70.47 8.19
CA ARG A 324 6.96 71.21 7.18
C ARG A 324 6.67 72.63 7.62
N ALA A 325 6.24 72.85 8.87
CA ALA A 325 5.96 74.17 9.40
C ALA A 325 7.21 75.06 9.37
N ARG A 326 8.37 74.52 9.75
CA ARG A 326 9.67 75.22 9.65
C ARG A 326 10.07 75.54 8.22
N TRP A 327 9.80 74.63 7.28
CA TRP A 327 10.12 74.85 5.86
C TRP A 327 9.25 75.97 5.26
N VAL A 328 7.96 76.00 5.58
CA VAL A 328 7.04 77.09 5.19
C VAL A 328 7.46 78.43 5.81
N ALA A 329 7.85 78.45 7.08
CA ALA A 329 8.33 79.66 7.76
C ALA A 329 9.70 80.15 7.22
N GLY A 330 10.56 79.23 6.76
CA GLY A 330 11.85 79.54 6.14
C GLY A 330 11.76 80.01 4.68
N ALA A 331 10.76 79.51 3.93
CA ALA A 331 10.49 79.95 2.55
C ALA A 331 9.89 81.37 2.45
N GLY A 332 9.51 81.98 3.58
CA GLY A 332 8.95 83.33 3.67
C GLY A 332 9.96 84.45 3.92
N ARG A 333 11.28 84.21 3.88
CA ARG A 333 12.28 85.30 3.87
C ARG A 333 12.80 85.53 2.44
N PRO A 334 12.20 86.44 1.66
CA PRO A 334 12.93 87.06 0.56
C PRO A 334 14.12 87.84 1.14
N ARG A 335 15.26 87.76 0.44
CA ARG A 335 16.48 88.51 0.74
C ARG A 335 16.24 90.01 0.70
#